data_AF-A0A401IUR5-F1
#
_entry.id   AF-A0A401IUR5-F1
#
_cell.length_a   1.000
_cell.length_b   1.000
_cell.length_c   1.000
_cell.angle_alpha   90.00
_cell.angle_beta   90.00
_cell.angle_gamma   90.00
#
_symmetry.space_group_name_H-M   'P 1'
#
loop_
_entity.id
_entity.type
_entity.pdbx_description
1 polymer ?
#
loop_
_entity_poly.entity_id
_entity_poly.type
_entity_poly.pdbx_seq_one_letter_code
_entity_poly.pdbx_strand_id
1 'polypeptide(L)'
;MSEIDYEKLVDYQQSMHKGIVRRKEKLQATQKALDAIANSLNFTGKTADNIKSYIDEVHTSGIIQQLLTALDTFDRVITAYVANYPRVDAGGKLFKLYDEDFDKHQQELKTARGKYAEIISSANKAMSSVSHIKETSGHSSLKKAGSDLKETLGKMEKIAENQQNDWHSYESGHADDFGDVQSVVDKVNSLVGQYSGGKMPVMGDYVAGGFNAAMGQQYTNVLQGMQQKNTQEAKQTAANNQKIVAANQEQYLFEKNKKLKQLEKKS
;
A
#
# COMPACT_ATOMS: atom_id res chain seq x y z
N MET A 1 -2.45 -19.05 -4.84
CA MET A 1 -1.73 -18.46 -5.98
C MET A 1 -1.86 -16.95 -5.84
N SER A 2 -0.87 -16.32 -5.21
CA SER A 2 -0.79 -14.88 -5.03
C SER A 2 0.14 -14.33 -6.12
N GLU A 3 -0.34 -13.40 -6.93
CA GLU A 3 0.49 -12.61 -7.85
C GLU A 3 0.32 -11.15 -7.44
N ILE A 4 1.43 -10.46 -7.16
CA ILE A 4 1.40 -9.01 -6.98
C ILE A 4 2.46 -8.38 -7.88
N ASP A 5 1.98 -7.69 -8.93
CA ASP A 5 2.78 -6.84 -9.78
C ASP A 5 2.78 -5.43 -9.19
N TYR A 6 3.92 -5.01 -8.63
CA TYR A 6 4.05 -3.71 -8.00
C TYR A 6 3.76 -2.55 -8.96
N GLU A 7 4.03 -2.71 -10.27
CA GLU A 7 3.69 -1.71 -11.29
C GLU A 7 2.18 -1.47 -11.35
N LYS A 8 1.40 -2.56 -11.40
CA LYS A 8 -0.06 -2.50 -11.41
C LYS A 8 -0.60 -1.92 -10.10
N LEU A 9 0.03 -2.25 -8.97
CA LEU A 9 -0.33 -1.74 -7.66
C LEU A 9 -0.10 -0.21 -7.56
N VAL A 10 1.04 0.27 -8.06
CA VAL A 10 1.35 1.70 -8.13
C VAL A 10 0.39 2.44 -9.06
N ASP A 11 0.11 1.90 -10.25
CA ASP A 11 -0.82 2.51 -11.20
C ASP A 11 -2.25 2.58 -10.64
N TYR A 12 -2.68 1.52 -9.95
CA TYR A 12 -3.94 1.50 -9.22
C TYR A 12 -3.98 2.60 -8.16
N GLN A 13 -2.96 2.68 -7.31
CA GLN A 13 -2.86 3.69 -6.25
C GLN A 13 -2.87 5.11 -6.82
N GLN A 14 -2.11 5.40 -7.87
CA GLN A 14 -2.08 6.73 -8.48
C GLN A 14 -3.43 7.12 -9.10
N SER A 15 -4.09 6.18 -9.76
CA SER A 15 -5.41 6.40 -10.35
C SER A 15 -6.46 6.67 -9.28
N MET A 16 -6.40 5.89 -8.19
CA MET A 16 -7.24 6.04 -7.01
C MET A 16 -6.99 7.40 -6.32
N HIS A 17 -5.73 7.76 -6.04
CA HIS A 17 -5.34 9.01 -5.42
C HIS A 17 -5.86 10.22 -6.22
N LYS A 18 -5.67 10.23 -7.54
CA LYS A 18 -6.25 11.26 -8.42
C LYS A 18 -7.77 11.32 -8.33
N GLY A 19 -8.43 10.16 -8.23
CA GLY A 19 -9.88 10.07 -8.05
C GLY A 19 -10.36 10.63 -6.71
N ILE A 20 -9.60 10.41 -5.64
CA ILE A 20 -9.85 10.94 -4.30
C ILE A 20 -9.69 12.45 -4.29
N VAL A 21 -8.56 12.97 -4.77
CA VAL A 21 -8.28 14.41 -4.81
C VAL A 21 -9.39 15.16 -5.53
N ARG A 22 -9.81 14.71 -6.72
CA ARG A 22 -10.92 15.33 -7.45
C ARG A 22 -12.25 15.33 -6.69
N ARG A 23 -12.52 14.29 -5.88
CA ARG A 23 -13.74 14.23 -5.06
C ARG A 23 -13.65 15.18 -3.87
N LYS A 24 -12.49 15.24 -3.21
CA LYS A 24 -12.24 16.19 -2.13
C LYS A 24 -12.42 17.63 -2.60
N GLU A 25 -11.84 18.00 -3.75
CA GLU A 25 -12.00 19.34 -4.32
C GLU A 25 -13.47 19.71 -4.54
N LYS A 26 -14.28 18.79 -5.08
CA LYS A 26 -15.72 19.00 -5.27
C LYS A 26 -16.48 19.14 -3.95
N LEU A 27 -16.16 18.31 -2.96
CA LEU A 27 -16.76 18.38 -1.64
C LEU A 27 -16.41 19.69 -0.93
N GLN A 28 -15.15 20.12 -0.99
CA GLN A 28 -14.68 21.39 -0.42
C GLN A 28 -15.29 22.60 -1.14
N ALA A 29 -15.45 22.56 -2.46
CA ALA A 29 -16.15 23.61 -3.19
C ALA A 29 -17.63 23.71 -2.78
N THR A 30 -18.29 22.56 -2.59
CA THR A 30 -19.67 22.49 -2.09
C THR A 30 -19.77 23.02 -0.66
N GLN A 31 -18.85 22.61 0.21
CA GLN A 31 -18.74 23.10 1.58
C GLN A 31 -18.63 24.62 1.62
N LYS A 32 -17.70 25.19 0.85
CA LYS A 32 -17.48 26.64 0.77
C LYS A 32 -18.73 27.39 0.28
N ALA A 33 -19.47 26.82 -0.67
CA ALA A 33 -20.71 27.43 -1.18
C ALA A 33 -21.81 27.42 -0.10
N LEU A 34 -21.95 26.32 0.63
CA LEU A 34 -22.90 26.19 1.73
C LEU A 34 -22.53 27.11 2.90
N ASP A 35 -21.25 27.21 3.24
CA ASP A 35 -20.76 28.12 4.28
C ASP A 35 -21.05 29.58 3.93
N ALA A 36 -20.95 29.97 2.66
CA ALA A 36 -21.32 31.31 2.21
C ALA A 36 -22.82 31.58 2.39
N ILE A 37 -23.68 30.58 2.18
CA ILE A 37 -25.12 30.68 2.42
C ILE A 37 -25.40 30.80 3.92
N ALA A 38 -24.80 29.92 4.73
CA ALA A 38 -24.96 29.89 6.17
C ALA A 38 -24.49 31.20 6.85
N ASN A 39 -23.44 31.82 6.32
CA ASN A 39 -22.89 33.08 6.84
C ASN A 39 -23.44 34.34 6.16
N SER A 40 -24.43 34.21 5.27
CA SER A 40 -25.01 35.36 4.57
C SER A 40 -25.70 36.32 5.53
N LEU A 41 -25.37 37.61 5.44
CA LEU A 41 -26.03 38.69 6.20
C LEU A 41 -27.36 39.12 5.55
N ASN A 42 -27.63 38.66 4.33
CA ASN A 42 -28.85 39.02 3.58
C ASN A 42 -30.09 38.22 4.03
N PHE A 43 -29.93 37.30 4.99
CA PHE A 43 -30.98 36.44 5.51
C PHE A 43 -30.95 36.44 7.04
N THR A 44 -31.95 37.04 7.67
CA THR A 44 -32.00 37.31 9.12
C THR A 44 -33.35 36.93 9.73
N GLY A 45 -33.37 36.75 11.06
CA GLY A 45 -34.54 36.33 11.83
C GLY A 45 -34.46 34.86 12.26
N LYS A 46 -35.34 34.45 13.18
CA LYS A 46 -35.28 33.13 13.83
C LYS A 46 -35.29 31.94 12.85
N THR A 47 -36.12 32.01 11.80
CA THR A 47 -36.14 30.98 10.75
C THR A 47 -34.84 30.95 9.96
N ALA A 48 -34.23 32.12 9.71
CA ALA A 48 -32.93 32.20 9.06
C ALA A 48 -31.84 31.55 9.91
N ASP A 49 -31.83 31.81 11.22
CA ASP A 49 -30.86 31.23 12.14
C ASP A 49 -30.99 29.69 12.20
N ASN A 50 -32.21 29.17 12.18
CA ASN A 50 -32.46 27.72 12.13
C ASN A 50 -31.96 27.10 10.81
N ILE A 51 -32.21 27.74 9.67
CA ILE A 51 -31.71 27.28 8.36
C ILE A 51 -30.18 27.31 8.30
N LYS A 52 -29.56 28.37 8.84
CA LYS A 52 -28.10 28.48 8.91
C LYS A 52 -27.50 27.36 9.76
N SER A 53 -28.08 27.13 10.93
CA SER A 53 -27.68 26.03 11.82
C SER A 53 -27.86 24.67 11.17
N TYR A 54 -28.96 24.47 10.42
CA TYR A 54 -29.18 23.25 9.65
C TYR A 54 -28.09 23.05 8.59
N ILE A 55 -27.81 24.07 7.78
CA ILE A 55 -26.77 23.98 6.73
C ILE A 55 -25.40 23.66 7.35
N ASP A 56 -25.02 24.37 8.40
CA ASP A 56 -23.72 24.18 9.04
C ASP A 56 -23.59 22.80 9.70
N GLU A 57 -24.53 22.43 10.57
CA GLU A 57 -24.41 21.20 11.35
C GLU A 57 -24.66 19.94 10.52
N VAL A 58 -25.68 19.96 9.65
CA VAL A 58 -26.06 18.78 8.85
C VAL A 58 -25.18 18.62 7.62
N HIS A 59 -25.03 19.67 6.82
CA HIS A 59 -24.42 19.53 5.49
C HIS A 59 -22.91 19.75 5.53
N THR A 60 -22.45 20.88 6.09
CA THR A 60 -21.02 21.23 6.16
C THR A 60 -20.29 20.31 7.13
N SER A 61 -20.58 20.44 8.44
CA SER A 61 -19.87 19.77 9.52
C SER A 61 -20.28 18.29 9.69
N GLY A 62 -21.48 17.93 9.22
CA GLY A 62 -22.00 16.57 9.23
C GLY A 62 -21.56 15.79 7.99
N ILE A 63 -22.37 15.84 6.94
CA ILE A 63 -22.24 14.98 5.75
C ILE A 63 -20.92 15.20 5.01
N ILE A 64 -20.61 16.46 4.64
CA ILE A 64 -19.44 16.75 3.79
C ILE A 64 -18.15 16.42 4.53
N GLN A 65 -18.02 16.86 5.78
CA GLN A 65 -16.84 16.60 6.59
C GLN A 65 -16.60 15.10 6.80
N GLN A 66 -17.66 14.30 6.92
CA GLN A 66 -17.55 12.84 7.03
C GLN A 66 -17.06 12.18 5.74
N LEU A 67 -17.60 12.62 4.59
CA LEU A 67 -17.12 12.14 3.29
C LEU A 67 -15.66 12.50 3.06
N LEU A 68 -15.23 13.71 3.46
CA LEU A 68 -13.82 14.10 3.43
C LEU A 68 -12.96 13.21 4.33
N THR A 69 -13.43 12.91 5.54
CA THR A 69 -12.76 12.01 6.49
C THR A 69 -12.60 10.60 5.89
N ALA A 70 -13.63 10.08 5.22
CA ALA A 70 -13.59 8.78 4.55
C ALA A 70 -12.53 8.74 3.45
N LEU A 71 -12.54 9.76 2.59
CA LEU A 71 -11.58 9.89 1.49
C LEU A 71 -10.14 10.00 2.00
N ASP A 72 -9.91 10.76 3.08
CA ASP A 72 -8.58 10.89 3.70
C ASP A 72 -8.11 9.60 4.35
N THR A 73 -9.00 8.88 5.04
CA THR A 73 -8.69 7.59 5.65
C THR A 73 -8.29 6.58 4.59
N PHE A 74 -9.05 6.53 3.49
CA PHE A 74 -8.79 5.61 2.40
C PHE A 74 -7.49 5.94 1.66
N ASP A 75 -7.21 7.22 1.38
CA ASP A 75 -5.96 7.66 0.77
C ASP A 75 -4.76 7.30 1.64
N ARG A 76 -4.85 7.55 2.95
CA ARG A 76 -3.80 7.26 3.94
C ARG A 76 -3.44 5.80 4.01
N VAL A 77 -4.44 4.93 4.17
CA VAL A 77 -4.24 3.47 4.30
C VAL A 77 -3.65 2.87 3.03
N ILE A 78 -4.22 3.16 1.84
CA ILE A 78 -3.68 2.60 0.59
C ILE A 78 -2.26 3.12 0.32
N THR A 79 -2.02 4.39 0.60
CA THR A 79 -0.72 5.03 0.31
C THR A 79 0.35 4.49 1.25
N ALA A 80 0.01 4.19 2.50
CA ALA A 80 0.92 3.54 3.44
C ALA A 80 1.25 2.10 3.01
N TYR A 81 0.24 1.32 2.59
CA TYR A 81 0.44 -0.03 2.06
C TYR A 81 1.38 -0.01 0.84
N VAL A 82 1.04 0.75 -0.20
CA VAL A 82 1.83 0.75 -1.43
C VAL A 82 3.24 1.34 -1.23
N ALA A 83 3.40 2.38 -0.41
CA ALA A 83 4.72 3.00 -0.21
C ALA A 83 5.72 2.13 0.56
N ASN A 84 5.23 1.18 1.36
CA ASN A 84 6.09 0.26 2.11
C ASN A 84 6.32 -1.07 1.39
N TYR A 85 5.51 -1.37 0.36
CA TYR A 85 5.61 -2.59 -0.44
C TYR A 85 7.02 -2.84 -1.01
N PRO A 86 7.79 -1.84 -1.50
CA PRO A 86 9.16 -2.06 -1.98
C PRO A 86 10.12 -2.62 -0.92
N ARG A 87 9.84 -2.44 0.37
CA ARG A 87 10.69 -3.00 1.44
C ARG A 87 10.69 -4.51 1.44
N VAL A 88 9.65 -5.13 0.89
CA VAL A 88 9.56 -6.57 0.77
C VAL A 88 10.67 -7.09 -0.15
N ASP A 89 11.13 -6.33 -1.16
CA ASP A 89 12.21 -6.68 -2.10
C ASP A 89 13.29 -5.58 -2.07
N ALA A 90 13.95 -5.42 -0.92
CA ALA A 90 14.92 -4.36 -0.67
C ALA A 90 16.15 -4.38 -1.62
N GLY A 91 16.29 -5.39 -2.49
CA GLY A 91 17.36 -5.53 -3.48
C GLY A 91 16.91 -5.51 -4.95
N GLY A 92 15.61 -5.54 -5.24
CA GLY A 92 15.06 -5.62 -6.59
C GLY A 92 14.96 -4.27 -7.30
N LYS A 93 15.31 -4.26 -8.60
CA LYS A 93 15.12 -3.09 -9.48
C LYS A 93 13.76 -3.08 -10.19
N LEU A 94 13.05 -4.20 -10.16
CA LEU A 94 11.72 -4.45 -10.75
C LEU A 94 11.03 -5.43 -9.82
N PHE A 95 10.10 -4.93 -9.01
CA PHE A 95 9.43 -5.74 -8.02
C PHE A 95 8.34 -6.58 -8.70
N LYS A 96 8.60 -7.88 -8.89
CA LYS A 96 7.60 -8.89 -9.28
C LYS A 96 7.80 -10.13 -8.42
N LEU A 97 6.80 -10.45 -7.60
CA LEU A 97 6.81 -11.63 -6.74
C LEU A 97 5.73 -12.61 -7.20
N TYR A 98 6.15 -13.84 -7.48
CA TYR A 98 5.27 -14.97 -7.75
C TYR A 98 5.66 -16.09 -6.79
N ASP A 99 4.72 -16.56 -5.95
CA ASP A 99 4.99 -17.64 -4.98
C ASP A 99 5.54 -18.88 -5.69
N GLU A 100 4.96 -19.22 -6.85
CA GLU A 100 5.38 -20.36 -7.66
C GLU A 100 6.82 -20.23 -8.18
N ASP A 101 7.27 -19.01 -8.47
CA ASP A 101 8.65 -18.77 -8.89
C ASP A 101 9.62 -18.97 -7.73
N PHE A 102 9.24 -18.62 -6.49
CA PHE A 102 10.07 -18.86 -5.30
C PHE A 102 10.17 -20.35 -4.98
N ASP A 103 9.05 -21.05 -4.94
CA ASP A 103 9.04 -22.50 -4.69
C ASP A 103 9.85 -23.25 -5.75
N LYS A 104 9.69 -22.86 -7.02
CA LYS A 104 10.47 -23.39 -8.14
C LYS A 104 11.95 -23.05 -8.00
N HIS A 105 12.32 -21.80 -7.73
CA HIS A 105 13.73 -21.41 -7.54
C HIS A 105 14.37 -22.17 -6.39
N GLN A 106 13.68 -22.32 -5.26
CA GLN A 106 14.18 -23.07 -4.12
C GLN A 106 14.39 -24.55 -4.47
N GLN A 107 13.47 -25.17 -5.21
CA GLN A 107 13.64 -26.55 -5.69
C GLN A 107 14.80 -26.69 -6.69
N GLU A 108 14.93 -25.75 -7.62
CA GLU A 108 16.03 -25.70 -8.59
C GLU A 108 17.39 -25.52 -7.89
N LEU A 109 17.47 -24.63 -6.90
CA LEU A 109 18.67 -24.39 -6.09
C LEU A 109 19.03 -25.62 -5.24
N LYS A 110 18.05 -26.26 -4.58
CA LYS A 110 18.26 -27.52 -3.84
C LYS A 110 18.79 -28.62 -4.75
N THR A 111 18.20 -28.75 -5.93
CA THR A 111 18.61 -29.74 -6.95
C THR A 111 20.03 -29.46 -7.45
N ALA A 112 20.33 -28.21 -7.80
CA ALA A 112 21.66 -27.80 -8.23
C ALA A 112 22.71 -28.05 -7.14
N ARG A 113 22.42 -27.67 -5.89
CA ARG A 113 23.30 -27.89 -4.73
C ARG A 113 23.62 -29.37 -4.53
N GLY A 114 22.62 -30.25 -4.70
CA GLY A 114 22.81 -31.71 -4.66
C GLY A 114 23.74 -32.21 -5.76
N LYS A 115 23.45 -31.87 -7.03
CA LYS A 115 24.27 -32.26 -8.18
C LYS A 115 25.72 -31.77 -8.07
N TYR A 116 25.93 -30.52 -7.66
CA TYR A 116 27.28 -29.99 -7.51
C TYR A 116 28.04 -30.63 -6.36
N ALA A 117 27.37 -30.97 -5.25
CA ALA A 117 28.01 -31.72 -4.16
C ALA A 117 28.51 -33.09 -4.63
N GLU A 118 27.75 -33.79 -5.47
CA GLU A 118 28.14 -35.07 -6.07
C GLU A 118 29.34 -34.93 -7.02
N ILE A 119 29.32 -33.91 -7.90
CA ILE A 119 30.42 -33.62 -8.83
C ILE A 119 31.70 -33.28 -8.06
N ILE A 120 31.61 -32.39 -7.07
CA ILE A 120 32.76 -31.99 -6.24
C ILE A 120 33.29 -33.19 -5.46
N SER A 121 32.41 -34.03 -4.89
CA SER A 121 32.83 -35.25 -4.19
C SER A 121 33.55 -36.22 -5.13
N SER A 122 33.03 -36.41 -6.34
CA SER A 122 33.60 -37.33 -7.33
C SER A 122 34.95 -36.84 -7.84
N ALA A 123 35.06 -35.55 -8.15
CA ALA A 123 36.30 -34.91 -8.56
C ALA A 123 37.36 -34.94 -7.46
N ASN A 124 36.97 -34.73 -6.19
CA ASN A 124 37.87 -34.87 -5.05
C ASN A 124 38.39 -36.31 -4.90
N LYS A 125 37.50 -37.32 -4.97
CA LYS A 125 37.89 -38.74 -4.92
C LYS A 125 38.87 -39.10 -6.04
N ALA A 126 38.57 -38.67 -7.27
CA ALA A 126 39.44 -38.90 -8.41
C ALA A 126 40.83 -38.27 -8.20
N MET A 127 40.90 -36.99 -7.83
CA MET A 127 42.18 -36.31 -7.60
C MET A 127 42.98 -36.90 -6.42
N SER A 128 42.32 -37.29 -5.33
CA SER A 128 42.98 -37.99 -4.22
C SER A 128 43.48 -39.38 -4.63
N SER A 129 42.78 -40.08 -5.53
CA SER A 129 43.20 -41.40 -5.98
C SER A 129 44.45 -41.37 -6.87
N VAL A 130 44.76 -40.26 -7.56
CA VAL A 130 45.99 -40.10 -8.37
C VAL A 130 47.08 -39.24 -7.72
N SER A 131 46.83 -38.65 -6.54
CA SER A 131 47.79 -37.74 -5.89
C SER A 131 49.12 -38.41 -5.51
N HIS A 132 49.12 -39.72 -5.27
CA HIS A 132 50.32 -40.51 -5.01
C HIS A 132 51.20 -40.72 -6.26
N ILE A 133 50.63 -40.51 -7.46
CA ILE A 133 51.34 -40.61 -8.75
C ILE A 133 51.92 -39.25 -9.14
N LYS A 134 51.15 -38.16 -8.95
CA LYS A 134 51.60 -36.79 -9.22
C LYS A 134 50.81 -35.80 -8.36
N GLU A 135 51.51 -34.96 -7.61
CA GLU A 135 50.87 -33.83 -6.94
C GLU A 135 50.24 -32.90 -7.97
N THR A 136 48.95 -32.61 -7.78
CA THR A 136 48.17 -31.75 -8.67
C THR A 136 47.75 -30.49 -7.92
N SER A 137 48.30 -29.35 -8.34
CA SER A 137 47.92 -28.01 -7.85
C SER A 137 46.43 -27.67 -8.07
N GLY A 138 45.74 -28.41 -8.94
CA GLY A 138 44.30 -28.31 -9.16
C GLY A 138 43.45 -28.78 -7.99
N HIS A 139 43.96 -29.64 -7.09
CA HIS A 139 43.14 -30.22 -6.01
C HIS A 139 42.71 -29.19 -4.95
N SER A 140 43.62 -28.30 -4.54
CA SER A 140 43.30 -27.19 -3.63
C SER A 140 42.35 -26.17 -4.28
N SER A 141 42.57 -25.89 -5.57
CA SER A 141 41.73 -24.99 -6.36
C SER A 141 40.31 -25.53 -6.52
N LEU A 142 40.15 -26.83 -6.77
CA LEU A 142 38.86 -27.52 -6.86
C LEU A 142 38.13 -27.52 -5.51
N LYS A 143 38.83 -27.80 -4.40
CA LYS A 143 38.24 -27.72 -3.05
C LYS A 143 37.72 -26.33 -2.74
N LYS A 144 38.51 -25.29 -3.05
CA LYS A 144 38.11 -23.89 -2.86
C LYS A 144 36.89 -23.55 -3.72
N ALA A 145 36.95 -23.79 -5.03
CA ALA A 145 35.84 -23.53 -5.94
C ALA A 145 34.56 -24.28 -5.55
N GLY A 146 34.69 -25.51 -5.07
CA GLY A 146 33.55 -26.29 -4.59
C GLY A 146 32.94 -25.74 -3.29
N SER A 147 33.76 -25.24 -2.37
CA SER A 147 33.32 -24.54 -1.17
C SER A 147 32.61 -23.22 -1.53
N ASP A 148 33.22 -22.41 -2.38
CA ASP A 148 32.70 -21.11 -2.81
C ASP A 148 31.35 -21.28 -3.54
N LEU A 149 31.21 -22.31 -4.38
CA LEU A 149 29.97 -22.63 -5.07
C LEU A 149 28.87 -23.08 -4.09
N LYS A 150 29.19 -23.96 -3.14
CA LYS A 150 28.25 -24.40 -2.11
C LYS A 150 27.76 -23.24 -1.25
N GLU A 151 28.66 -22.35 -0.86
CA GLU A 151 28.34 -21.14 -0.12
C GLU A 151 27.44 -20.21 -0.95
N THR A 152 27.77 -20.00 -2.23
CA THR A 152 26.99 -19.16 -3.14
C THR A 152 25.58 -19.69 -3.33
N LEU A 153 25.42 -20.99 -3.60
CA LEU A 153 24.10 -21.61 -3.75
C LEU A 153 23.29 -21.56 -2.44
N GLY A 154 23.94 -21.75 -1.29
CA GLY A 154 23.31 -21.60 0.02
C GLY A 154 22.85 -20.16 0.28
N LYS A 155 23.63 -19.15 -0.14
CA LYS A 155 23.23 -17.74 -0.07
C LYS A 155 22.03 -17.47 -0.96
N MET A 156 22.01 -17.98 -2.19
CA MET A 156 20.88 -17.82 -3.12
C MET A 156 19.60 -18.46 -2.56
N GLU A 157 19.69 -19.66 -2.00
CA GLU A 157 18.56 -20.35 -1.36
C GLU A 157 17.99 -19.52 -0.21
N LYS A 158 18.87 -19.00 0.65
CA LYS A 158 18.47 -18.16 1.78
C LYS A 158 17.88 -16.81 1.37
N ILE A 159 18.36 -16.21 0.28
CA ILE A 159 17.77 -14.98 -0.28
C ILE A 159 16.33 -15.25 -0.73
N ALA A 160 16.10 -16.34 -1.48
CA ALA A 160 14.77 -16.71 -1.95
C ALA A 160 13.81 -17.02 -0.79
N GLU A 161 14.28 -17.74 0.24
CA GLU A 161 13.49 -18.05 1.44
C GLU A 161 13.15 -16.79 2.24
N ASN A 162 14.13 -15.91 2.51
CA ASN A 162 13.90 -14.66 3.23
C ASN A 162 12.90 -13.76 2.50
N GLN A 163 13.06 -13.63 1.18
CA GLN A 163 12.17 -12.83 0.33
C GLN A 163 10.71 -13.30 0.38
N GLN A 164 10.48 -14.62 0.36
CA GLN A 164 9.16 -15.22 0.48
C GLN A 164 8.56 -14.98 1.88
N ASN A 165 9.36 -15.16 2.93
CA ASN A 165 8.95 -14.93 4.32
C ASN A 165 8.61 -13.45 4.58
N ASP A 166 9.42 -12.52 4.09
CA ASP A 166 9.19 -11.08 4.20
C ASP A 166 7.89 -10.69 3.50
N TRP A 167 7.61 -11.28 2.33
CA TRP A 167 6.35 -11.06 1.60
C TRP A 167 5.14 -11.59 2.37
N HIS A 168 5.16 -12.84 2.82
CA HIS A 168 4.04 -13.40 3.58
C HIS A 168 3.81 -12.66 4.90
N SER A 169 4.89 -12.25 5.57
CA SER A 169 4.81 -11.44 6.79
C SER A 169 4.20 -10.06 6.52
N TYR A 170 4.55 -9.45 5.39
CA TYR A 170 3.97 -8.17 4.97
C TYR A 170 2.47 -8.30 4.70
N GLU A 171 2.08 -9.26 3.86
CA GLU A 171 0.66 -9.50 3.52
C GLU A 171 -0.17 -9.85 4.76
N SER A 172 0.31 -10.76 5.61
CA SER A 172 -0.39 -11.13 6.84
C SER A 172 -0.47 -9.96 7.82
N GLY A 173 0.57 -9.12 7.89
CA GLY A 173 0.61 -7.96 8.79
C GLY A 173 -0.33 -6.83 8.37
N HIS A 174 -0.67 -6.73 7.08
CA HIS A 174 -1.54 -5.68 6.52
C HIS A 174 -2.95 -6.19 6.17
N ALA A 175 -3.29 -7.44 6.51
CA ALA A 175 -4.60 -8.04 6.23
C ALA A 175 -5.77 -7.22 6.82
N ASP A 176 -5.52 -6.56 7.95
CA ASP A 176 -6.52 -5.78 8.69
C ASP A 176 -6.36 -4.25 8.53
N ASP A 177 -5.41 -3.78 7.70
CA ASP A 177 -5.11 -2.34 7.54
C ASP A 177 -6.33 -1.53 7.08
N PHE A 178 -7.23 -2.19 6.35
CA PHE A 178 -8.46 -1.60 5.83
C PHE A 178 -9.62 -1.60 6.84
N GLY A 179 -9.41 -2.07 8.08
CA GLY A 179 -10.43 -2.02 9.15
C GLY A 179 -10.87 -0.58 9.49
N ASP A 180 -9.93 0.37 9.48
CA ASP A 180 -10.24 1.81 9.63
C ASP A 180 -11.14 2.30 8.49
N VAL A 181 -10.85 1.88 7.25
CA VAL A 181 -11.61 2.28 6.06
C VAL A 181 -13.03 1.72 6.14
N GLN A 182 -13.17 0.43 6.47
CA GLN A 182 -14.47 -0.21 6.65
C GLN A 182 -15.27 0.50 7.74
N SER A 183 -14.64 0.85 8.86
CA SER A 183 -15.28 1.59 9.94
C SER A 183 -15.84 2.94 9.48
N VAL A 184 -15.12 3.69 8.65
CA VAL A 184 -15.66 4.95 8.10
C VAL A 184 -16.81 4.69 7.12
N VAL A 185 -16.67 3.70 6.24
CA VAL A 185 -17.70 3.33 5.25
C VAL A 185 -19.01 2.97 5.96
N ASP A 186 -18.94 2.17 7.02
CA ASP A 186 -20.12 1.78 7.81
C ASP A 186 -20.77 2.99 8.48
N LYS A 187 -19.98 3.97 8.94
CA LYS A 187 -20.50 5.22 9.52
C LYS A 187 -21.20 6.07 8.47
N VAL A 188 -20.61 6.25 7.28
CA VAL A 188 -21.24 6.96 6.16
C VAL A 188 -22.53 6.28 5.74
N ASN A 189 -22.53 4.94 5.62
CA ASN A 189 -23.73 4.16 5.30
C ASN A 189 -24.82 4.30 6.37
N SER A 190 -24.44 4.25 7.65
CA SER A 190 -25.36 4.49 8.76
C SER A 190 -25.98 5.88 8.69
N LEU A 191 -25.19 6.92 8.41
CA LEU A 191 -25.68 8.30 8.27
C LEU A 191 -26.69 8.40 7.12
N VAL A 192 -26.34 7.88 5.94
CA VAL A 192 -27.24 7.86 4.77
C VAL A 192 -28.53 7.10 5.10
N GLY A 193 -28.43 5.96 5.78
CA GLY A 193 -29.57 5.18 6.26
C GLY A 193 -30.47 5.98 7.19
N GLN A 194 -29.91 6.69 8.16
CA GLN A 194 -30.66 7.53 9.10
C GLN A 194 -31.40 8.69 8.39
N TYR A 195 -30.77 9.32 7.39
CA TYR A 195 -31.43 10.33 6.54
C TYR A 195 -32.59 9.73 5.74
N SER A 196 -32.33 8.63 5.03
CA SER A 196 -33.36 7.98 4.19
C SER A 196 -34.55 7.45 5.00
N GLY A 197 -34.32 7.07 6.26
CA GLY A 197 -35.35 6.60 7.19
C GLY A 197 -36.05 7.70 7.98
N GLY A 198 -35.79 8.98 7.69
CA GLY A 198 -36.44 10.11 8.38
C GLY A 198 -36.07 10.27 9.86
N LYS A 199 -34.95 9.67 10.29
CA LYS A 199 -34.47 9.73 11.69
C LYS A 199 -33.60 10.96 11.96
N MET A 200 -33.21 11.66 10.91
CA MET A 200 -32.40 12.87 11.01
C MET A 200 -33.27 14.11 11.01
N PRO A 201 -32.90 15.16 11.77
CA PRO A 201 -33.59 16.44 11.71
C PRO A 201 -33.68 16.97 10.28
N VAL A 202 -34.80 17.61 9.96
CA VAL A 202 -35.06 18.24 8.66
C VAL A 202 -35.14 19.75 8.81
N MET A 203 -34.91 20.47 7.71
CA MET A 203 -34.79 21.93 7.72
C MET A 203 -36.00 22.67 8.33
N GLY A 204 -37.23 22.17 8.11
CA GLY A 204 -38.46 22.87 8.46
C GLY A 204 -38.59 23.27 9.93
N ASP A 205 -38.11 22.40 10.84
CA ASP A 205 -38.21 22.58 12.28
C ASP A 205 -36.84 22.44 12.97
N TYR A 206 -35.76 22.75 12.24
CA TYR A 206 -34.42 22.53 12.77
C TYR A 206 -34.13 23.42 13.99
N VAL A 207 -33.52 22.81 15.01
CA VAL A 207 -32.98 23.51 16.18
C VAL A 207 -31.50 23.20 16.26
N ALA A 208 -30.70 24.24 16.51
CA ALA A 208 -29.24 24.11 16.69
C ALA A 208 -28.89 23.02 17.72
N GLY A 209 -27.88 22.21 17.40
CA GLY A 209 -27.48 21.01 18.12
C GLY A 209 -28.28 19.75 17.77
N GLY A 210 -29.37 19.85 17.00
CA GLY A 210 -30.26 18.73 16.68
C GLY A 210 -29.55 17.58 15.96
N PHE A 211 -28.63 17.89 15.03
CA PHE A 211 -27.86 16.88 14.31
C PHE A 211 -26.95 16.08 15.24
N ASN A 212 -26.17 16.77 16.09
CA ASN A 212 -25.27 16.12 17.04
C ASN A 212 -26.04 15.27 18.06
N ALA A 213 -27.21 15.75 18.51
CA ALA A 213 -28.09 14.98 19.39
C ALA A 213 -28.61 13.70 18.72
N ALA A 214 -28.97 13.76 17.43
CA ALA A 214 -29.45 12.61 16.66
C ALA A 214 -28.35 11.58 16.38
N MET A 215 -27.12 12.03 16.08
CA MET A 215 -25.99 11.14 15.80
C MET A 215 -25.46 10.42 17.04
N GLY A 216 -25.54 11.08 18.20
CA GLY A 216 -25.08 10.56 19.47
C GLY A 216 -23.56 10.62 19.67
N GLN A 217 -23.13 10.66 20.94
CA GLN A 217 -21.75 10.92 21.34
C GLN A 217 -20.74 9.91 20.77
N GLN A 218 -21.09 8.62 20.76
CA GLN A 218 -20.19 7.57 20.26
C GLN A 218 -19.86 7.74 18.78
N TYR A 219 -20.83 8.17 17.98
CA TYR A 219 -20.64 8.43 16.56
C TYR A 219 -19.65 9.59 16.35
N THR A 220 -19.89 10.70 17.05
CA THR A 220 -19.06 11.90 17.00
C THR A 220 -17.62 11.62 17.44
N ASN A 221 -17.42 10.86 18.52
CA ASN A 221 -16.10 10.52 19.03
C ASN A 221 -15.28 9.70 18.02
N VAL A 222 -15.91 8.71 17.37
CA VAL A 222 -15.24 7.87 16.35
C VAL A 222 -14.79 8.71 15.16
N LEU A 223 -15.67 9.59 14.64
CA LEU A 223 -15.31 10.48 13.54
C LEU A 223 -14.19 11.46 13.89
N GLN A 224 -14.26 12.09 15.06
CA GLN A 224 -13.21 13.00 15.51
C GLN A 224 -11.87 12.28 15.65
N GLY A 225 -11.86 11.06 16.19
CA GLY A 225 -10.65 10.23 16.27
C GLY A 225 -10.03 9.97 14.89
N MET A 226 -10.86 9.64 13.89
CA MET A 226 -10.39 9.40 12.52
C MET A 226 -9.90 10.68 11.84
N GLN A 227 -10.57 11.81 12.04
CA GLN A 227 -10.12 13.12 11.56
C GLN A 227 -8.77 13.52 12.15
N GLN A 228 -8.61 13.32 13.47
CA GLN A 228 -7.35 13.59 14.16
C GLN A 228 -6.23 12.70 13.62
N LYS A 229 -6.48 11.40 13.46
CA LYS A 229 -5.51 10.45 12.88
C LYS A 229 -5.10 10.88 11.47
N ASN A 230 -6.06 11.18 10.59
CA ASN A 230 -5.79 11.64 9.23
C ASN A 230 -4.98 12.93 9.21
N THR A 231 -5.28 13.88 10.10
CA THR A 231 -4.53 15.14 10.21
C THR A 231 -3.10 14.92 10.69
N GLN A 232 -2.91 14.07 11.71
CA GLN A 232 -1.59 13.73 12.24
C GLN A 232 -0.72 13.02 11.20
N GLU A 233 -1.32 12.13 10.40
CA GLU A 233 -0.62 11.32 9.40
C GLU A 233 -0.58 11.97 8.00
N ALA A 234 -1.17 13.14 7.80
CA ALA A 234 -1.23 13.81 6.50
C ALA A 234 0.16 14.04 5.88
N LYS A 235 1.12 14.48 6.70
CA LYS A 235 2.52 14.67 6.26
C LYS A 235 3.18 13.35 5.84
N GLN A 236 2.94 12.28 6.61
CA GLN A 236 3.46 10.96 6.29
C GLN A 236 2.82 10.41 5.01
N THR A 237 1.53 10.63 4.82
CA THR A 237 0.80 10.26 3.59
C THR A 237 1.38 10.97 2.37
N ALA A 238 1.65 12.28 2.47
CA ALA A 238 2.31 13.03 1.41
C ALA A 238 3.72 12.50 1.10
N ALA A 239 4.52 12.20 2.13
CA ALA A 239 5.84 11.60 1.96
C ALA A 239 5.78 10.20 1.32
N ASN A 240 4.79 9.38 1.71
CA ASN A 240 4.57 8.07 1.12
C ASN A 240 4.16 8.18 -0.36
N ASN A 241 3.28 9.12 -0.71
CA ASN A 241 2.95 9.40 -2.10
C ASN A 241 4.18 9.80 -2.93
N GLN A 242 5.08 10.62 -2.38
CA GLN A 242 6.33 10.96 -3.05
C GLN A 242 7.22 9.74 -3.30
N LYS A 243 7.32 8.81 -2.32
CA LYS A 243 8.05 7.55 -2.50
C LYS A 243 7.45 6.70 -3.62
N ILE A 244 6.13 6.59 -3.68
CA ILE A 244 5.44 5.83 -4.74
C ILE A 244 5.73 6.44 -6.12
N VAL A 245 5.66 7.77 -6.24
CA VAL A 245 5.99 8.47 -7.49
C VAL A 245 7.44 8.24 -7.90
N ALA A 246 8.39 8.32 -6.97
CA ALA A 246 9.80 8.07 -7.24
C ALA A 246 10.04 6.62 -7.69
N ALA A 247 9.46 5.64 -7.00
CA ALA A 247 9.56 4.22 -7.35
C ALA A 247 8.99 3.96 -8.76
N ASN A 248 7.87 4.57 -9.11
CA ASN A 248 7.30 4.44 -10.47
C ASN A 248 8.26 4.98 -11.55
N GLN A 249 8.88 6.13 -11.29
CA GLN A 249 9.83 6.74 -12.22
C GLN A 249 11.07 5.88 -12.43
N GLU A 250 11.65 5.34 -11.35
CA GLU A 250 12.79 4.43 -11.42
C GLU A 250 12.45 3.18 -12.24
N GLN A 251 11.28 2.61 -12.03
CA GLN A 251 10.80 1.42 -12.74
C GLN A 251 10.59 1.70 -14.24
N TYR A 252 9.95 2.82 -14.59
CA TYR A 252 9.81 3.26 -15.97
C TYR A 252 11.15 3.43 -16.69
N LEU A 253 12.12 4.07 -16.03
CA LEU A 253 13.47 4.26 -16.59
C LEU A 253 14.19 2.93 -16.79
N PHE A 254 14.05 2.00 -15.85
CA PHE A 254 14.63 0.67 -15.96
C PHE A 254 14.08 -0.08 -17.19
N GLU A 255 12.75 -0.16 -17.33
CA GLU A 255 12.11 -0.87 -18.45
C GLU A 255 12.42 -0.23 -19.80
N LYS A 256 12.47 1.11 -19.87
CA LYS A 256 12.93 1.84 -21.06
C LYS A 256 14.36 1.45 -21.44
N ASN A 257 15.29 1.45 -20.48
CA ASN A 257 16.69 1.11 -20.73
C ASN A 257 16.88 -0.36 -21.15
N LYS A 258 16.09 -1.27 -20.57
CA LYS A 258 16.07 -2.68 -20.95
C LYS A 258 15.63 -2.87 -22.41
N LYS A 259 14.56 -2.19 -22.84
CA LYS A 259 14.10 -2.20 -24.24
C LYS A 259 15.14 -1.65 -25.20
N LEU A 260 15.78 -0.52 -24.85
CA LEU A 260 16.87 0.06 -25.66
C LEU A 260 18.03 -0.92 -25.85
N LYS A 261 18.52 -1.55 -24.78
CA LYS A 261 19.57 -2.58 -24.86
C LYS A 261 19.18 -3.80 -25.70
N GLN A 262 17.90 -4.17 -25.70
CA GLN A 262 17.41 -5.28 -26.53
C GLN A 262 17.35 -4.91 -28.02
N LEU A 263 17.10 -3.65 -28.35
CA LEU A 263 17.12 -3.14 -29.72
C LEU A 263 18.56 -3.02 -30.24
N GLU A 264 19.47 -2.52 -29.41
CA GLU A 264 20.91 -2.46 -29.72
C GLU A 264 21.52 -3.83 -29.98
N LYS A 265 21.10 -4.88 -29.26
CA LYS A 265 21.56 -6.26 -29.49
C LYS A 265 20.98 -6.92 -30.75
N LYS A 266 19.96 -6.32 -31.36
CA LYS A 266 19.31 -6.81 -32.59
C LYS A 266 19.74 -6.03 -33.83
N SER A 267 20.58 -5.01 -33.66
CA SER A 267 21.17 -4.17 -34.72
C SER A 267 22.60 -4.61 -35.00
#